data_AF-A0A1G8IDQ1-F1
#
_entry.id   AF-A0A1G8IDQ1-F1
#
_cell.length_a   1.000
_cell.length_b   1.000
_cell.length_c   1.000
_cell.angle_alpha   90.00
_cell.angle_beta   90.00
_cell.angle_gamma   90.00
#
_symmetry.space_group_name_H-M   'P 1'
#
loop_
_entity.id
_entity.type
_entity.pdbx_description
1 polymer ?
#
loop_
_entity_poly.entity_id
_entity_poly.type
_entity_poly.pdbx_seq_one_letter_code
_entity_poly.pdbx_strand_id
1 'polypeptide(L)' 'MLEEKLKEAIIGELQRQAADRPQALKVQGSDDVKRSEELTVNGKVDLGALVMVIAGSVAGGP' A
#
# COMPACT_ATOMS: atom_id res chain seq x y z
N MET A 1 0.19 15.30 -6.75
CA MET A 1 1.47 15.74 -6.13
C MET A 1 2.31 14.54 -5.72
N LEU A 2 3.60 14.71 -5.39
CA LEU A 2 4.47 13.58 -4.98
C LEU A 2 3.89 12.79 -3.80
N GLU A 3 3.33 13.48 -2.82
CA GLU A 3 2.67 12.88 -1.66
C GLU A 3 1.49 11.97 -2.04
N GLU A 4 0.65 12.40 -2.99
CA GLU A 4 -0.46 11.58 -3.48
C GLU A 4 0.05 10.32 -4.19
N LYS A 5 1.09 10.44 -5.03
CA LYS A 5 1.73 9.28 -5.69
C LYS A 5 2.33 8.31 -4.69
N LEU A 6 2.95 8.82 -3.63
CA LEU A 6 3.49 8.00 -2.54
C LEU A 6 2.38 7.26 -1.79
N LYS A 7 1.28 7.95 -1.48
CA LYS A 7 0.12 7.34 -0.82
C LYS A 7 -0.48 6.24 -1.70
N GLU A 8 -0.70 6.51 -2.98
CA GLU A 8 -1.20 5.52 -3.94
C GLU A 8 -0.29 4.29 -4.03
N ALA A 9 1.03 4.49 -4.08
CA ALA A 9 2.01 3.42 -4.11
C ALA A 9 1.98 2.55 -2.83
N ILE A 10 1.90 3.19 -1.66
CA ILE A 10 1.77 2.50 -0.36
C ILE A 10 0.49 1.67 -0.31
N ILE A 11 -0.65 2.28 -0.64
CA ILE A 11 -1.94 1.61 -0.59
C ILE A 11 -2.00 0.46 -1.61
N GLY A 12 -1.51 0.69 -2.82
CA GLY A 12 -1.46 -0.31 -3.89
C GLY A 12 -0.59 -1.51 -3.50
N GLU A 13 0.56 -1.28 -2.87
CA GLU A 13 1.40 -2.34 -2.32
C GLU A 13 0.66 -3.16 -1.26
N LEU A 14 0.09 -2.50 -0.25
CA LEU A 14 -0.59 -3.15 0.86
C LEU A 14 -1.78 -3.99 0.35
N GLN A 15 -2.53 -3.45 -0.62
CA GLN A 15 -3.61 -4.18 -1.29
C GLN A 15 -3.09 -5.39 -2.07
N ARG A 16 -1.97 -5.26 -2.78
CA ARG A 16 -1.36 -6.40 -3.51
C ARG A 16 -0.94 -7.51 -2.56
N GLN A 17 -0.23 -7.17 -1.48
CA GLN A 17 0.16 -8.18 -0.48
C GLN A 17 -1.03 -8.85 0.19
N ALA A 18 -2.12 -8.10 0.45
CA ALA A 18 -3.35 -8.65 0.99
C ALA A 18 -4.04 -9.60 0.00
N ALA A 19 -4.02 -9.27 -1.31
CA ALA A 19 -4.55 -10.13 -2.36
C ALA A 19 -3.72 -11.43 -2.53
N ASP A 20 -2.40 -11.36 -2.36
CA ASP A 20 -1.51 -12.53 -2.42
C ASP A 20 -1.68 -13.44 -1.19
N ARG A 21 -2.12 -12.90 -0.05
CA ARG A 21 -2.22 -13.62 1.24
C ARG A 21 -3.53 -13.28 1.99
N PRO A 22 -4.71 -13.56 1.42
CA PRO A 22 -5.99 -13.03 1.93
C PRO A 22 -6.38 -13.59 3.31
N GLN A 23 -5.90 -14.77 3.69
CA GLN A 23 -6.08 -15.32 5.03
C GLN A 23 -5.13 -14.72 6.09
N ALA A 24 -4.01 -14.12 5.69
CA ALA A 24 -2.93 -13.70 6.60
C ALA A 24 -2.73 -12.18 6.69
N LEU A 25 -3.30 -11.42 5.75
CA LEU A 25 -3.24 -9.97 5.72
C LEU A 25 -4.58 -9.37 5.27
N LYS A 26 -5.11 -8.44 6.06
CA LYS A 26 -6.30 -7.65 5.74
C LYS A 26 -5.97 -6.16 5.83
N VAL A 27 -6.45 -5.40 4.85
CA VAL A 27 -6.30 -3.94 4.78
C VAL A 27 -7.69 -3.32 4.68
N GLN A 28 -7.97 -2.35 5.55
CA GLN A 28 -9.27 -1.68 5.65
C GLN A 28 -9.05 -0.16 5.76
N GLY A 29 -9.98 0.61 5.20
CA GLY A 29 -10.00 2.07 5.24
C GLY A 29 -11.43 2.59 5.40
N SER A 30 -11.60 3.89 5.56
CA SER A 30 -12.91 4.55 5.62
C SER A 30 -13.54 4.62 4.23
N ASP A 31 -14.68 3.96 4.04
CA ASP A 31 -15.52 3.86 2.82
C ASP A 31 -14.83 3.38 1.53
N ASP A 32 -13.66 3.93 1.20
CA ASP A 32 -12.79 3.54 0.09
C ASP A 32 -11.33 3.51 0.55
N VAL A 33 -10.74 2.31 0.56
CA VAL A 33 -9.34 2.07 0.92
C VAL A 33 -8.38 2.93 0.09
N LYS A 34 -8.68 3.20 -1.19
CA LYS A 34 -7.79 3.98 -2.07
C LYS A 34 -7.80 5.47 -1.79
N ARG A 35 -8.82 5.97 -1.10
CA ARG A 35 -9.00 7.38 -0.74
C ARG A 35 -8.87 7.64 0.75
N SER A 36 -8.60 6.59 1.53
CA SER A 36 -8.47 6.71 2.97
C SER A 36 -7.14 7.35 3.32
N GLU A 37 -7.17 8.34 4.22
CA GLU A 37 -5.95 8.90 4.82
C GLU A 37 -5.37 7.96 5.89
N GLU A 38 -6.20 7.09 6.46
CA GLU A 38 -5.82 6.14 7.49
C GLU A 38 -6.23 4.72 7.07
N LEU A 39 -5.35 3.76 7.31
CA LEU A 39 -5.61 2.35 7.07
C LEU A 39 -5.42 1.54 8.35
N THR A 40 -6.34 0.60 8.59
CA THR A 40 -6.12 -0.49 9.52
C THR A 40 -5.52 -1.67 8.77
N VAL A 41 -4.35 -2.13 9.21
CA VAL A 41 -3.62 -3.25 8.61
C VAL A 41 -3.48 -4.37 9.65
N ASN A 42 -4.10 -5.52 9.38
CA ASN A 42 -4.10 -6.68 10.26
C ASN A 42 -3.40 -7.85 9.60
N GLY A 43 -2.16 -8.13 10.01
CA GLY A 43 -1.35 -9.22 9.47
C GLY A 43 0.11 -8.85 9.32
N LYS A 44 0.87 -9.73 8.65
CA LYS A 44 2.29 -9.47 8.34
C LYS A 44 2.41 -8.72 7.02
N VAL A 45 3.16 -7.62 7.03
CA VAL A 45 3.54 -6.85 5.84
C VAL A 45 4.99 -7.15 5.48
N ASP A 46 5.26 -7.36 4.20
CA ASP A 46 6.62 -7.41 3.66
C ASP A 46 7.12 -5.98 3.43
N LEU A 47 7.96 -5.49 4.34
CA LEU A 47 8.52 -4.14 4.25
C LEU A 47 9.54 -3.99 3.12
N GLY A 48 10.20 -5.07 2.69
CA GLY A 48 11.16 -5.02 1.59
C GLY A 48 10.47 -4.74 0.26
N ALA A 49 9.37 -5.44 0.00
CA ALA A 49 8.52 -5.19 -1.16
C ALA A 49 7.92 -3.77 -1.14
N LEU A 50 7.49 -3.30 0.03
CA LEU A 50 6.95 -1.94 0.20
C LEU A 50 7.99 -0.86 -0.08
N VAL A 51 9.21 -1.00 0.41
CA VAL A 51 10.30 -0.07 0.13
C VAL A 51 10.62 -0.03 -1.37
N MET A 52 10.64 -1.18 -2.06
CA MET A 52 10.93 -1.24 -3.50
C MET A 52 9.92 -0.41 -4.32
N VAL A 53 8.63 -0.53 -4.01
CA VAL A 53 7.58 0.20 -4.74
C VAL A 53 7.65 1.71 -4.44
N ILE A 54 7.82 2.09 -3.18
CA ILE A 54 7.96 3.51 -2.79
C ILE A 54 9.18 4.13 -3.47
N ALA A 55 10.33 3.45 -3.45
CA ALA A 55 11.54 3.93 -4.11
C ALA A 55 11.32 4.12 -5.62
N GLY A 56 10.60 3.22 -6.27
CA GLY A 56 10.21 3.36 -7.68
C GLY A 56 9.37 4.61 -7.95
N SER A 57 8.40 4.91 -7.09
CA SER A 57 7.54 6.09 -7.23
C SER A 57 8.29 7.42 -7.03
N VAL A 58 9.31 7.45 -6.18
CA VAL A 58 10.17 8.65 -5.98
C VAL A 58 11.20 8.81 -7.10
N ALA A 59 11.73 7.71 -7.62
CA ALA A 59 12.75 7.71 -8.65
C ALA A 59 12.24 8.12 -10.05
N GLY A 60 10.95 8.41 -10.19
CA GLY A 60 10.32 8.76 -11.47
C GLY A 60 9.85 7.55 -12.28
N GLY A 61 9.54 6.43 -11.61
CA GLY A 61 8.86 5.30 -12.25
C GLY A 61 7.48 5.69 -12.80
N PRO A 62 6.96 4.92 -13.79
CA PRO A 62 5.71 5.22 -14.51
C PRO A 62 4.52 5.53 -13.60
#